data_AF-A0A6G3S664-F1
#
_entry.id   AF-A0A6G3S664-F1
#
_cell.length_a   1.000
_cell.length_b   1.000
_cell.length_c   1.000
_cell.angle_alpha   90.00
_cell.angle_beta   90.00
_cell.angle_gamma   90.00
#
_symmetry.space_group_name_H-M   'P 1'
#
loop_
_entity.id
_entity.type
_entity.pdbx_description
1 polymer ?
#
loop_
_entity_poly.entity_id
_entity_poly.type
_entity_poly.pdbx_seq_one_letter_code
_entity_poly.pdbx_strand_id
1 'polypeptide(L)'
;SDGLLFTSRLSLKSHPWLADHAVGGVVLVPGTGLVELAVRAGDEAGCGVLEELVIEAPLVVPEQGGVRVLVTVGATDETGARPVEVHSLREDAPGDGDAWTRHAAGTLSAPAPAPTRAVPFDFTAWPPPGA
;
A
#
# COMPACT_ATOMS: atom_id res chain seq x y z
N SER A 1 -17.98 4.02 -14.50
CA SER A 1 -17.12 3.16 -13.66
C SER A 1 -16.76 3.96 -12.43
N ASP A 2 -16.98 3.44 -11.22
CA ASP A 2 -16.75 4.14 -9.94
C ASP A 2 -15.41 3.74 -9.28
N GLY A 3 -14.45 3.27 -10.08
CA GLY A 3 -13.13 2.83 -9.61
C GLY A 3 -12.03 3.78 -10.04
N LEU A 4 -10.94 3.82 -9.27
CA LEU A 4 -9.74 4.61 -9.53
C LEU A 4 -8.55 3.71 -9.86
N LEU A 5 -7.62 4.25 -10.65
CA LEU A 5 -6.39 3.59 -11.05
C LEU A 5 -5.20 4.53 -10.89
N PHE A 6 -4.23 4.13 -10.09
CA PHE A 6 -2.99 4.86 -9.89
C PHE A 6 -1.84 4.10 -10.51
N THR A 7 -0.99 4.81 -11.25
CA THR A 7 0.18 4.23 -11.90
C THR A 7 1.44 4.92 -11.40
N SER A 8 2.50 4.16 -11.17
CA SER A 8 3.81 4.70 -10.87
C SER A 8 4.92 3.80 -11.41
N ARG A 9 6.16 4.29 -11.34
CA ARG A 9 7.35 3.51 -11.69
C ARG A 9 8.42 3.70 -10.63
N LEU A 10 8.82 2.62 -9.97
CA LEU A 10 9.85 2.62 -8.94
C LEU A 10 11.18 2.16 -9.52
N SER A 11 12.27 2.80 -9.09
CA SER A 11 13.64 2.41 -9.42
C SER A 11 14.60 2.98 -8.39
N LEU A 12 15.74 2.36 -8.18
CA LEU A 12 16.77 2.90 -7.28
C LEU A 12 17.35 4.24 -7.78
N LYS A 13 17.24 4.53 -9.07
CA LYS A 13 17.64 5.84 -9.63
C LYS A 13 16.70 6.97 -9.20
N SER A 14 15.40 6.71 -9.14
CA SER A 14 14.39 7.71 -8.76
C SER A 14 14.11 7.75 -7.26
N HIS A 15 14.25 6.61 -6.58
CA HIS A 15 14.01 6.46 -5.14
C HIS A 15 15.21 5.76 -4.47
N PRO A 16 16.35 6.43 -4.31
CA PRO A 16 17.57 5.80 -3.80
C PRO A 16 17.42 5.20 -2.40
N TRP A 17 16.56 5.81 -1.57
CA TRP A 17 16.27 5.36 -0.20
C TRP A 17 15.67 3.93 -0.15
N LEU A 18 15.09 3.43 -1.24
CA LEU A 18 14.59 2.06 -1.28
C LEU A 18 15.72 1.04 -1.09
N ALA A 19 16.96 1.37 -1.47
CA ALA A 19 18.12 0.52 -1.28
C ALA A 19 18.40 0.19 0.20
N ASP A 20 17.90 1.02 1.13
CA ASP A 20 18.08 0.82 2.57
C ASP A 20 17.15 -0.27 3.15
N HIS A 21 16.18 -0.78 2.36
CA HIS A 21 15.32 -1.89 2.74
C HIS A 21 15.59 -3.13 1.89
N ALA A 22 16.59 -3.91 2.30
CA ALA A 22 16.98 -5.15 1.66
C ALA A 22 16.86 -6.36 2.60
N VAL A 23 16.29 -7.46 2.11
CA VAL A 23 16.19 -8.74 2.83
C VAL A 23 16.96 -9.78 2.06
N GLY A 24 17.98 -10.38 2.68
CA GLY A 24 18.86 -11.33 2.00
C GLY A 24 19.60 -10.73 0.79
N GLY A 25 19.86 -9.41 0.80
CA GLY A 25 20.50 -8.69 -0.30
C GLY A 25 19.57 -8.27 -1.45
N VAL A 26 18.27 -8.61 -1.37
CA VAL A 26 17.28 -8.22 -2.37
C VAL A 26 16.53 -6.98 -1.90
N VAL A 27 16.51 -5.92 -2.71
CA VAL A 27 15.78 -4.68 -2.39
C VAL A 27 14.28 -4.87 -2.59
N LEU A 28 13.51 -4.58 -1.55
CA LEU A 28 12.06 -4.72 -1.52
C LEU A 28 11.41 -3.39 -1.16
N VAL A 29 10.22 -3.12 -1.69
CA VAL A 29 9.35 -2.11 -1.07
C VAL A 29 8.94 -2.64 0.31
N PRO A 30 9.15 -1.87 1.40
CA PRO A 30 8.71 -2.27 2.72
C PRO A 30 7.21 -2.56 2.75
N GLY A 31 6.76 -3.47 3.62
CA GLY A 31 5.32 -3.71 3.81
C GLY A 31 4.54 -2.43 4.16
N THR A 32 5.16 -1.52 4.92
CA THR A 32 4.61 -0.19 5.22
C THR A 32 4.52 0.72 3.99
N GLY A 33 5.37 0.51 2.98
CA GLY A 33 5.24 1.18 1.68
C GLY A 33 4.01 0.72 0.91
N LEU A 34 3.61 -0.55 1.02
CA LEU A 34 2.36 -1.04 0.43
C LEU A 34 1.14 -0.45 1.15
N VAL A 35 1.20 -0.32 2.48
CA VAL A 35 0.17 0.38 3.29
C VAL A 35 0.03 1.84 2.85
N GLU A 36 1.15 2.55 2.70
CA GLU A 36 1.16 3.95 2.22
C GLU A 36 0.48 4.08 0.85
N LEU A 37 0.81 3.20 -0.10
CA LEU A 37 0.19 3.21 -1.43
C LEU A 37 -1.32 2.99 -1.37
N ALA A 38 -1.79 2.07 -0.52
CA ALA A 38 -3.21 1.78 -0.36
C ALA A 38 -3.96 2.94 0.29
N VAL A 39 -3.45 3.48 1.41
CA VAL A 39 -4.04 4.62 2.13
C VAL A 39 -4.09 5.85 1.22
N ARG A 40 -2.98 6.16 0.54
CA ARG A 40 -2.90 7.31 -0.37
C ARG A 40 -3.89 7.22 -1.52
N ALA A 41 -4.11 6.02 -2.08
CA ALA A 41 -5.12 5.79 -3.11
C ALA A 41 -6.54 5.90 -2.53
N GLY A 42 -6.75 5.44 -1.30
CA GLY A 42 -8.00 5.59 -0.56
C GLY A 42 -8.36 7.04 -0.27
N ASP A 43 -7.39 7.88 0.09
CA ASP A 43 -7.59 9.31 0.34
C ASP A 43 -8.18 10.04 -0.89
N GLU A 44 -7.75 9.68 -2.11
CA GLU A 44 -8.33 10.22 -3.35
C GLU A 44 -9.79 9.82 -3.57
N ALA A 45 -10.22 8.71 -2.97
CA ALA A 45 -11.59 8.23 -3.01
C ALA A 45 -12.43 8.68 -1.79
N GLY A 46 -11.84 9.40 -0.83
CA GLY A 46 -12.47 9.70 0.46
C GLY A 46 -12.59 8.51 1.41
N CYS A 47 -11.86 7.42 1.13
CA CYS A 47 -11.84 6.17 1.89
C CYS A 47 -10.43 5.87 2.41
N GLY A 48 -9.82 6.82 3.13
CA GLY A 48 -8.44 6.73 3.61
C GLY A 48 -8.20 5.73 4.76
N VAL A 49 -9.25 5.11 5.32
CA VAL A 49 -9.09 4.12 6.38
C VAL A 49 -8.82 2.76 5.77
N LEU A 50 -7.67 2.18 6.08
CA LEU A 50 -7.33 0.82 5.70
C LEU A 50 -7.84 -0.15 6.77
N GLU A 51 -8.88 -0.93 6.46
CA GLU A 51 -9.47 -1.90 7.39
C GLU A 51 -8.62 -3.17 7.50
N GLU A 52 -8.20 -3.67 6.34
CA GLU A 52 -7.36 -4.85 6.21
C GLU A 52 -6.49 -4.71 4.96
N LEU A 53 -5.27 -5.22 5.05
CA LEU A 53 -4.40 -5.41 3.91
C LEU A 53 -3.61 -6.70 4.06
N VAL A 54 -3.86 -7.65 3.18
CA VAL A 54 -3.10 -8.90 3.08
C VAL A 54 -1.94 -8.68 2.13
N ILE A 55 -0.72 -8.84 2.60
CA ILE A 55 0.48 -8.84 1.75
C ILE A 55 0.70 -10.26 1.25
N GLU A 56 0.58 -10.44 -0.07
CA GLU A 56 0.59 -11.74 -0.74
C GLU A 56 1.97 -12.11 -1.28
N ALA A 57 2.74 -11.12 -1.77
CA ALA A 57 4.06 -11.33 -2.37
C ALA A 57 4.97 -10.10 -2.21
N PRO A 58 6.30 -10.26 -2.08
CA PRO A 58 7.24 -9.14 -2.03
C PRO A 58 7.26 -8.34 -3.34
N LEU A 59 7.26 -7.01 -3.24
CA LEU A 59 7.47 -6.12 -4.39
C LEU A 59 8.97 -5.81 -4.51
N VAL A 60 9.64 -6.53 -5.42
CA VAL A 60 11.08 -6.43 -5.62
C VAL A 60 11.42 -5.26 -6.54
N VAL A 61 12.33 -4.39 -6.12
CA VAL A 61 12.86 -3.29 -6.93
C VAL A 61 14.18 -3.74 -7.55
N PRO A 62 14.32 -3.75 -8.90
CA PRO A 62 15.55 -4.21 -9.53
C PRO A 62 16.68 -3.21 -9.30
N GLU A 63 17.92 -3.72 -9.24
CA GLU A 63 19.13 -2.89 -9.10
C GLU A 63 19.29 -1.91 -10.27
N GLN A 64 18.93 -2.35 -11.48
CA GLN A 64 18.90 -1.53 -12.70
C GLN A 64 17.52 -1.59 -13.34
N GLY A 65 17.12 -0.53 -14.06
CA GLY A 65 15.79 -0.46 -14.67
C GLY A 65 14.73 0.00 -13.68
N GLY A 66 13.55 -0.62 -13.71
CA GLY A 66 12.47 -0.27 -12.80
C GLY A 66 11.32 -1.26 -12.81
N VAL A 67 10.36 -0.99 -11.95
CA VAL A 67 9.12 -1.76 -11.81
C VAL A 67 7.95 -0.81 -11.94
N ARG A 68 7.00 -1.13 -12.83
CA ARG A 68 5.72 -0.44 -12.92
C ARG A 68 4.85 -0.89 -11.78
N VAL A 69 4.19 0.03 -11.09
CA VAL A 69 3.27 -0.26 -9.98
C VAL A 69 1.90 0.28 -10.32
N LEU A 70 0.88 -0.51 -10.02
CA LEU A 70 -0.52 -0.21 -10.21
C LEU A 70 -1.23 -0.32 -8.87
N VAL A 71 -2.04 0.66 -8.53
CA VAL A 71 -2.97 0.56 -7.40
C VAL A 71 -4.38 0.73 -7.94
N THR A 72 -5.24 -0.26 -7.71
CA THR A 72 -6.65 -0.22 -8.08
C THR A 72 -7.46 0.08 -6.82
N VAL A 73 -8.45 0.97 -6.93
CA VAL A 73 -9.50 1.14 -5.93
C VAL A 73 -10.82 0.85 -6.61
N GLY A 74 -11.51 -0.20 -6.16
CA GLY A 74 -12.76 -0.62 -6.76
C GLY A 74 -13.94 0.28 -6.40
N ALA A 75 -15.09 -0.06 -6.98
CA ALA A 75 -16.36 0.58 -6.63
C ALA A 75 -16.72 0.31 -5.15
N THR A 76 -17.51 1.22 -4.59
CA THR A 76 -18.05 1.05 -3.24
C THR A 76 -19.05 -0.10 -3.19
N ASP A 77 -18.99 -0.93 -2.15
CA ASP A 77 -20.02 -1.92 -1.84
C ASP A 77 -21.19 -1.32 -1.03
N GLU A 78 -22.14 -2.17 -0.61
CA GLU A 78 -23.31 -1.76 0.17
C GLU A 78 -22.97 -1.17 1.55
N THR A 79 -21.77 -1.45 2.07
CA THR A 79 -21.30 -1.00 3.39
C THR A 79 -20.51 0.30 3.33
N GLY A 80 -20.17 0.79 2.14
CA GLY A 80 -19.28 1.93 1.97
C GLY A 80 -17.81 1.54 1.79
N ALA A 81 -17.50 0.24 1.76
CA ALA A 81 -16.14 -0.25 1.64
C ALA A 81 -15.71 -0.37 0.16
N ARG A 82 -14.41 -0.21 -0.09
CA ARG A 82 -13.82 -0.28 -1.43
C ARG A 82 -12.66 -1.27 -1.43
N PRO A 83 -12.61 -2.24 -2.35
CA PRO A 83 -11.45 -3.12 -2.46
C PRO A 83 -10.26 -2.34 -3.02
N VAL A 84 -9.07 -2.64 -2.52
CA VAL A 84 -7.79 -2.07 -2.99
C VAL A 84 -6.82 -3.19 -3.33
N GLU A 85 -6.12 -3.08 -4.46
CA GLU A 85 -5.05 -4.01 -4.82
C GLU A 85 -3.80 -3.27 -5.29
N VAL A 86 -2.63 -3.81 -4.97
CA VAL A 86 -1.33 -3.29 -5.42
C VAL A 86 -0.66 -4.32 -6.30
N HIS A 87 -0.48 -4.01 -7.58
CA HIS A 87 0.19 -4.86 -8.55
C HIS A 87 1.51 -4.26 -9.01
N SER A 88 2.42 -5.10 -9.48
CA SER A 88 3.62 -4.63 -10.15
C SER A 88 3.98 -5.46 -11.38
N LEU A 89 4.73 -4.83 -12.27
CA LEU A 89 5.26 -5.45 -13.47
C LEU A 89 6.71 -5.00 -13.67
N ARG A 90 7.64 -5.94 -13.52
CA ARG A 90 9.08 -5.70 -13.65
C ARG A 90 9.47 -5.56 -15.11
N GLU A 91 10.37 -4.62 -15.39
CA GLU A 91 10.89 -4.40 -16.75
C GLU A 91 11.98 -5.40 -17.16
N ASP A 92 12.55 -6.14 -16.20
CA ASP A 92 13.68 -7.07 -16.39
C ASP A 92 13.26 -8.56 -16.37
N ALA A 93 11.96 -8.85 -16.34
CA ALA A 93 11.46 -10.22 -16.32
C ALA A 93 11.72 -10.93 -17.68
N PRO A 94 12.41 -12.09 -17.72
CA PRO A 94 12.65 -12.82 -18.95
C PRO A 94 11.38 -13.56 -19.42
N GLY A 95 10.86 -13.23 -20.61
CA GLY A 95 9.63 -13.79 -21.19
C GLY A 95 8.62 -12.68 -21.54
N ASP A 96 7.40 -13.04 -21.98
CA ASP A 96 6.33 -12.06 -22.29
C ASP A 96 6.11 -11.14 -21.07
N GLY A 97 6.68 -9.93 -21.17
CA GLY A 97 6.88 -8.97 -20.07
C GLY A 97 5.62 -8.26 -19.59
N ASP A 98 4.51 -9.00 -19.50
CA ASP A 98 3.15 -8.51 -19.26
C ASP A 98 2.45 -9.16 -18.05
N ALA A 99 3.11 -10.07 -17.32
CA ALA A 99 2.51 -10.73 -16.15
C ALA A 99 2.58 -9.84 -14.91
N TRP A 100 1.51 -9.10 -14.64
CA TRP A 100 1.34 -8.36 -13.38
C TRP A 100 1.34 -9.32 -12.19
N THR A 101 2.12 -9.00 -11.16
CA THR A 101 2.13 -9.70 -9.88
C THR A 101 1.33 -8.89 -8.86
N ARG A 102 0.40 -9.53 -8.15
CA ARG A 102 -0.29 -8.90 -7.01
C ARG A 102 0.55 -9.03 -5.75
N HIS A 103 0.74 -7.91 -5.08
CA HIS A 103 1.56 -7.81 -3.86
C HIS A 103 0.71 -7.65 -2.62
N ALA A 104 -0.43 -6.96 -2.74
CA ALA A 104 -1.36 -6.80 -1.66
C ALA A 104 -2.79 -6.67 -2.17
N ALA A 105 -3.74 -7.13 -1.36
CA ALA A 105 -5.17 -6.94 -1.55
C ALA A 105 -5.81 -6.61 -0.20
N GLY A 106 -6.81 -5.73 -0.19
CA GLY A 106 -7.40 -5.27 1.05
C GLY A 106 -8.68 -4.47 0.85
N THR A 107 -9.11 -3.84 1.93
CA THR A 107 -10.38 -3.12 2.02
C THR A 107 -10.15 -1.75 2.63
N LEU A 108 -10.70 -0.73 1.98
CA LEU A 108 -10.68 0.67 2.39
C LEU A 108 -12.08 1.10 2.81
N SER A 109 -12.18 1.99 3.81
CA SER A 109 -13.45 2.59 4.22
C SER A 109 -13.33 4.08 4.49
N ALA A 110 -14.48 4.75 4.49
CA ALA A 110 -14.57 6.15 4.88
C ALA A 110 -14.23 6.30 6.38
N PRO A 111 -13.54 7.39 6.78
CA PRO A 111 -13.29 7.65 8.18
C PRO A 111 -14.61 7.76 8.96
N ALA A 112 -14.67 7.06 10.10
CA ALA A 112 -15.78 7.18 11.02
C ALA A 112 -15.88 8.63 11.54
N PRO A 113 -17.09 9.16 11.80
CA PRO A 113 -17.24 10.47 12.41
C PRO A 113 -16.45 10.56 13.71
N ALA A 114 -15.66 11.62 13.88
CA ALA A 114 -14.86 11.81 15.09
C ALA A 114 -15.78 11.83 16.34
N PRO A 115 -15.43 11.11 17.41
CA PRO A 115 -16.21 11.16 18.64
C PRO A 115 -16.19 12.58 19.21
N THR A 116 -17.35 13.06 19.68
CA THR A 116 -17.57 14.43 20.15
C THR A 116 -16.76 14.81 21.40
N ARG A 117 -16.12 13.84 22.07
CA ARG A 117 -15.23 14.08 23.21
C ARG A 117 -14.12 13.02 23.24
N ALA A 118 -12.90 13.42 22.90
CA ALA A 118 -11.72 12.60 23.14
C ALA A 118 -11.39 12.63 24.65
N VAL A 119 -11.24 11.47 25.27
CA VAL A 119 -10.61 11.36 26.61
C VAL A 119 -9.11 11.50 26.39
N PRO A 120 -8.39 12.40 27.08
CA PRO A 120 -6.96 12.54 26.90
C PRO A 120 -6.25 11.23 27.28
N PHE A 121 -5.46 10.67 26.38
CA PHE A 121 -4.59 9.54 26.67
C PHE A 121 -3.23 10.07 27.15
N ASP A 122 -2.74 9.58 28.29
CA ASP A 122 -1.42 9.94 28.80
C ASP A 122 -0.33 9.12 28.09
N PHE A 123 0.26 9.72 27.05
CA PHE A 123 1.35 9.12 26.28
C PHE A 123 2.66 8.97 27.06
N THR A 124 2.76 9.49 28.29
CA THR A 124 3.95 9.33 29.13
C THR A 124 3.99 7.99 29.88
N ALA A 125 2.84 7.29 29.98
CA ALA A 125 2.73 6.00 30.63
C ALA A 125 2.66 4.87 29.58
N TRP A 126 3.83 4.29 29.25
CA TRP A 126 3.91 3.11 28.39
C TRP A 126 4.73 1.97 29.02
N PRO A 127 4.21 0.72 29.06
CA PRO A 127 2.87 0.32 28.63
C PRO A 127 1.78 0.92 29.54
N PRO A 128 0.52 0.99 29.07
CA PRO A 128 -0.58 1.48 29.87
C PRO A 128 -0.71 0.68 31.18
N PRO A 129 -1.10 1.31 32.31
CA PRO A 129 -1.31 0.59 33.56
C PRO A 129 -2.30 -0.59 33.39
N GLY A 130 -1.86 -1.81 33.74
CA GLY A 130 -2.68 -3.02 33.65
C GLY A 130 -2.54 -3.82 32.34
N ALA A 131 -1.59 -3.44 31.47
CA ALA A 131 -1.18 -4.24 30.32
C ALA A 131 -0.35 -5.48 30.70
#